data_AF-A0AAW2NFG1-F1
#
_entry.id   AF-A0AAW2NFG1-F1
#
_cell.length_a   1.000
_cell.length_b   1.000
_cell.length_c   1.000
_cell.angle_alpha   90.00
_cell.angle_beta   90.00
_cell.angle_gamma   90.00
#
_symmetry.space_group_name_H-M   'P 1'
#
loop_
_entity.id
_entity.type
_entity.pdbx_description
1 polymer ?
#
loop_
_entity_poly.entity_id
_entity_poly.type
_entity_poly.pdbx_seq_one_letter_code
_entity_poly.pdbx_strand_id
1 'polypeptide(L)'
;MIIIIRYGKVFKSHLFGSATIVSTDAEVSRIILQSDAKTFIPSYPKSLMELMGKSSILVINGSLQRRIHGLIASFLKSPTLRSQITTDMRKYVMESMANWSQHSPVYIQDEAKHIAFQVLVKALISLDGGDELELLKKHFQQFIAGLMSLPFNFPGTQLYRSLQAKKKMVKVIDGIIQAKRGIWSSDGAAKDVADVLVKDTSEELTDDLIAENLIDLMIPGEDSVPLLITLAIKYLSDSPPALKQFTEENLQLKRVKEKLGEPLSWNDYLSLRFTQTEKEISNCNFTHLEGAKALPRA
;
A
#
# COMPACT_ATOMS: atom_id res chain seq x y z
N MET A 1 -23.88 -4.94 12.66
CA MET A 1 -25.17 -5.57 12.22
C MET A 1 -26.40 -4.85 12.81
N ILE A 2 -26.47 -4.60 14.12
CA ILE A 2 -27.66 -4.01 14.79
C ILE A 2 -28.09 -2.65 14.21
N ILE A 3 -27.14 -1.75 13.93
CA ILE A 3 -27.45 -0.41 13.40
C ILE A 3 -28.09 -0.48 12.02
N ILE A 4 -27.58 -1.32 11.12
CA ILE A 4 -28.11 -1.50 9.76
C ILE A 4 -29.52 -2.12 9.81
N ILE A 5 -29.73 -3.10 10.69
CA ILE A 5 -31.05 -3.72 10.89
C ILE A 5 -32.08 -2.68 11.36
N ARG A 6 -31.67 -1.73 12.22
CA ARG A 6 -32.56 -0.73 12.81
C ARG A 6 -32.82 0.48 11.94
N TYR A 7 -31.82 0.95 11.19
CA TYR A 7 -31.87 2.23 10.47
C TYR A 7 -31.79 2.09 8.95
N GLY A 8 -31.63 0.87 8.43
CA GLY A 8 -31.46 0.60 7.01
C GLY A 8 -30.00 0.74 6.53
N LYS A 9 -29.79 0.53 5.24
CA LYS A 9 -28.46 0.59 4.60
C LYS A 9 -27.91 2.01 4.47
N VAL A 10 -28.74 3.03 4.65
CA VAL A 10 -28.34 4.44 4.62
C VAL A 10 -28.96 5.15 5.80
N PHE A 11 -28.14 5.74 6.68
CA PHE A 11 -28.62 6.37 7.89
C PHE A 11 -27.77 7.57 8.33
N LYS A 12 -28.35 8.41 9.18
CA LYS A 12 -27.69 9.58 9.78
C LYS A 12 -27.03 9.21 11.09
N SER A 13 -25.85 9.77 11.35
CA SER A 13 -25.10 9.62 12.61
C SER A 13 -24.27 10.88 12.89
N HIS A 14 -23.54 10.87 13.99
CA HIS A 14 -22.47 11.84 14.28
C HIS A 14 -21.16 11.07 14.48
N LEU A 15 -20.23 11.20 13.52
CA LEU A 15 -18.92 10.55 13.56
C LEU A 15 -17.84 11.63 13.52
N PHE A 16 -16.80 11.48 14.36
CA PHE A 16 -15.67 12.41 14.45
C PHE A 16 -16.07 13.88 14.69
N GLY A 17 -17.17 14.11 15.40
CA GLY A 17 -17.66 15.45 15.74
C GLY A 17 -18.45 16.15 14.61
N SER A 18 -18.77 15.43 13.53
CA SER A 18 -19.53 15.96 12.40
C SER A 18 -20.79 15.14 12.13
N ALA A 19 -21.85 15.78 11.65
CA ALA A 19 -23.01 15.07 11.12
C ALA A 19 -22.59 14.24 9.90
N THR A 20 -22.93 12.96 9.89
CA THR A 20 -22.44 12.00 8.88
C THR A 20 -23.57 11.14 8.35
N ILE A 21 -23.62 10.96 7.03
CA ILE A 21 -24.42 9.91 6.40
C ILE A 21 -23.54 8.67 6.25
N VAL A 22 -23.98 7.57 6.84
CA VAL A 22 -23.33 6.26 6.69
C VAL A 22 -24.10 5.47 5.65
N SER A 23 -23.41 5.01 4.61
CA SER A 23 -23.98 4.13 3.59
C SER A 23 -23.24 2.79 3.59
N THR A 24 -24.01 1.70 3.66
CA THR A 24 -23.59 0.35 3.31
C THR A 24 -24.30 -0.14 2.05
N ASP A 25 -24.93 0.78 1.31
CA ASP A 25 -25.60 0.48 0.06
C ASP A 25 -24.63 0.61 -1.13
N ALA A 26 -24.57 -0.42 -1.97
CA ALA A 26 -23.61 -0.51 -3.06
C ALA A 26 -23.91 0.49 -4.19
N GLU A 27 -25.18 0.75 -4.49
CA GLU A 27 -25.56 1.71 -5.52
C GLU A 27 -25.23 3.13 -5.09
N VAL A 28 -25.54 3.47 -3.83
CA VAL A 28 -25.17 4.77 -3.25
C VAL A 28 -23.66 4.95 -3.24
N SER A 29 -22.91 3.93 -2.81
CA SER A 29 -21.45 3.97 -2.80
C SER A 29 -20.88 4.17 -4.20
N ARG A 30 -21.44 3.47 -5.21
CA ARG A 30 -21.06 3.62 -6.61
C ARG A 30 -21.32 5.03 -7.12
N ILE A 31 -22.49 5.60 -6.84
CA ILE A 31 -22.83 6.97 -7.26
C ILE A 31 -21.83 7.96 -6.66
N ILE A 32 -21.52 7.85 -5.36
CA ILE A 32 -20.56 8.73 -4.69
C ILE A 32 -19.17 8.61 -5.32
N LEU A 33 -18.67 7.38 -5.53
CA LEU A 33 -17.35 7.13 -6.10
C LEU A 33 -17.20 7.54 -7.58
N GLN A 34 -18.31 7.57 -8.34
CA GLN A 34 -18.34 7.98 -9.75
C GLN A 34 -18.70 9.44 -9.98
N SER A 35 -19.08 10.16 -8.91
CA SER A 35 -19.46 11.56 -9.00
C SER A 35 -18.25 12.46 -9.28
N ASP A 36 -18.51 13.62 -9.88
CA ASP A 36 -17.48 14.66 -10.04
C ASP A 36 -16.95 15.08 -8.64
N ALA A 37 -15.65 15.32 -8.55
CA ALA A 37 -14.95 15.82 -7.36
C ALA A 37 -15.51 17.17 -6.84
N LYS A 38 -16.36 17.87 -7.60
CA LYS A 38 -17.13 19.03 -7.15
C LYS A 38 -18.34 18.67 -6.28
N THR A 39 -18.87 17.45 -6.41
CA THR A 39 -20.07 16.99 -5.68
C THR A 39 -19.69 16.29 -4.38
N PHE A 40 -18.69 15.41 -4.44
CA PHE A 40 -18.14 14.73 -3.27
C PHE A 40 -16.63 14.91 -3.25
N ILE A 41 -16.12 15.48 -2.15
CA ILE A 41 -14.69 15.72 -1.93
C ILE A 41 -14.21 14.76 -0.83
N PRO A 42 -13.03 14.13 -0.98
CA PRO A 42 -12.43 13.35 0.10
C PRO A 42 -12.34 14.16 1.39
N SER A 43 -12.85 13.61 2.49
CA SER A 43 -12.83 14.23 3.80
C SER A 43 -12.45 13.20 4.85
N TYR A 44 -11.41 13.50 5.61
CA TYR A 44 -10.82 12.59 6.59
C TYR A 44 -10.89 13.20 8.00
N PRO A 45 -10.72 12.38 9.06
CA PRO A 45 -10.62 12.89 10.42
C PRO A 45 -9.55 13.98 10.56
N LYS A 46 -9.80 14.96 11.45
CA LYS A 46 -8.89 16.10 11.65
C LYS A 46 -7.45 15.70 11.97
N SER A 47 -7.26 14.64 12.75
CA SER A 47 -5.93 14.09 13.08
C SER A 47 -5.16 13.68 11.83
N LEU A 48 -5.84 12.99 10.90
CA LEU A 48 -5.25 12.57 9.63
C LEU A 48 -4.92 13.80 8.79
N MET A 49 -5.84 14.75 8.66
CA MET A 49 -5.59 15.98 7.89
C MET A 49 -4.41 16.80 8.44
N GLU A 50 -4.29 16.92 9.77
CA GLU A 50 -3.18 17.65 10.41
C GLU A 50 -1.85 16.92 10.20
N LEU A 51 -1.85 15.60 10.27
CA LEU A 51 -0.65 14.79 10.07
C LEU A 51 -0.19 14.77 8.59
N MET A 52 -1.13 14.52 7.67
CA MET A 52 -0.86 14.48 6.23
C MET A 52 -0.48 15.85 5.67
N GLY A 53 -1.04 16.93 6.23
CA GLY A 53 -0.79 18.28 5.74
C GLY A 53 -1.57 18.60 4.47
N LYS A 54 -1.47 19.86 4.01
CA LYS A 54 -2.27 20.38 2.89
C LYS A 54 -1.77 19.92 1.52
N SER A 55 -0.51 19.49 1.43
CA SER A 55 0.15 19.08 0.18
C SER A 55 0.07 17.58 -0.08
N SER A 56 -0.54 16.81 0.83
CA SER A 56 -0.72 15.36 0.72
C SER A 56 -1.61 14.99 -0.46
N ILE A 57 -1.24 13.92 -1.18
CA ILE A 57 -2.05 13.31 -2.25
C ILE A 57 -3.48 12.95 -1.83
N LEU A 58 -3.70 12.72 -0.53
CA LEU A 58 -5.01 12.41 0.04
C LEU A 58 -5.89 13.65 0.21
N VAL A 59 -5.29 14.84 0.27
CA VAL A 59 -5.94 16.11 0.60
C VAL A 59 -6.03 17.04 -0.62
N ILE A 60 -5.00 17.06 -1.46
CA ILE A 60 -4.98 17.86 -2.68
C ILE A 60 -6.06 17.38 -3.66
N ASN A 61 -6.66 18.32 -4.38
CA ASN A 61 -7.66 18.06 -5.41
C ASN A 61 -7.32 18.85 -6.67
N GLY A 62 -7.86 18.45 -7.83
CA GLY A 62 -7.75 19.23 -9.07
C GLY A 62 -6.53 18.91 -9.94
N SER A 63 -5.90 19.93 -10.54
CA SER A 63 -4.81 19.76 -11.51
C SER A 63 -3.55 19.15 -10.90
N LEU A 64 -3.13 19.67 -9.74
CA LEU A 64 -1.94 19.21 -9.02
C LEU A 64 -2.05 17.73 -8.62
N GLN A 65 -3.20 17.34 -8.05
CA GLN A 65 -3.50 15.94 -7.75
C GLN A 65 -3.39 15.06 -9.01
N ARG A 66 -4.04 15.49 -10.11
CA ARG A 66 -4.03 14.75 -11.37
C ARG A 66 -2.62 14.62 -11.94
N ARG A 67 -1.77 15.64 -11.80
CA ARG A 67 -0.37 15.61 -12.25
C ARG A 67 0.43 14.57 -11.46
N ILE A 68 0.43 14.65 -10.13
CA ILE A 68 1.16 13.73 -9.26
C ILE A 68 0.70 12.29 -9.48
N HIS A 69 -0.62 12.05 -9.46
CA HIS A 69 -1.18 10.73 -9.75
C HIS A 69 -0.81 10.23 -11.14
N GLY A 70 -0.84 11.09 -12.16
CA GLY A 70 -0.49 10.73 -13.54
C GLY A 70 0.97 10.29 -13.66
N LEU A 71 1.89 11.04 -13.06
CA LEU A 71 3.33 10.74 -13.04
C LEU A 71 3.60 9.40 -12.36
N ILE A 72 3.08 9.23 -11.14
CA ILE A 72 3.27 8.00 -10.35
C ILE A 72 2.62 6.81 -11.07
N ALA A 73 1.36 6.93 -11.50
CA ALA A 73 0.65 5.82 -12.14
C ALA A 73 1.27 5.41 -13.48
N SER A 74 1.84 6.36 -14.23
CA SER A 74 2.61 6.06 -15.44
C SER A 74 3.86 5.25 -15.09
N PHE A 75 4.61 5.67 -14.08
CA PHE A 75 5.83 4.98 -13.66
C PHE A 75 5.56 3.59 -13.07
N LEU A 76 4.51 3.44 -12.26
CA LEU A 76 4.07 2.14 -11.72
C LEU A 76 3.70 1.13 -12.83
N LYS A 77 3.35 1.61 -14.02
CA LYS A 77 3.08 0.76 -15.19
C LYS A 77 4.30 0.50 -16.05
N SER A 78 5.44 1.14 -15.76
CA SER A 78 6.65 1.02 -16.56
C SER A 78 7.22 -0.41 -16.51
N PRO A 79 7.75 -0.94 -17.63
CA PRO A 79 8.41 -2.25 -17.65
C PRO A 79 9.61 -2.31 -16.69
N THR A 80 10.37 -1.22 -16.60
CA THR A 80 11.55 -1.10 -15.73
C THR A 80 11.18 -1.32 -14.27
N LEU A 81 10.19 -0.58 -13.76
CA LEU A 81 9.80 -0.72 -12.36
C LEU A 81 9.18 -2.10 -12.08
N ARG A 82 8.38 -2.64 -13.00
CA ARG A 82 7.81 -4.00 -12.86
C ARG A 82 8.90 -5.07 -12.73
N SER A 83 9.95 -4.98 -13.56
CA SER A 83 11.09 -5.89 -13.49
C SER A 83 11.85 -5.75 -12.17
N GLN A 84 12.12 -4.52 -11.75
CA GLN A 84 12.77 -4.22 -10.47
C GLN A 84 11.95 -4.77 -9.30
N ILE A 85 10.68 -4.42 -9.20
CA ILE A 85 9.78 -4.87 -8.13
C ILE A 85 9.69 -6.40 -8.09
N THR A 86 9.60 -7.08 -9.25
CA THR A 86 9.58 -8.56 -9.30
C THR A 86 10.85 -9.15 -8.69
N THR A 87 12.00 -8.57 -9.02
CA THR A 87 13.30 -9.00 -8.52
C THR A 87 13.44 -8.75 -7.02
N ASP A 88 13.05 -7.56 -6.58
CA ASP A 88 13.13 -7.12 -5.18
C ASP A 88 12.19 -7.93 -4.29
N MET A 89 10.93 -8.16 -4.71
CA MET A 89 10.01 -9.03 -3.98
C MET A 89 10.60 -10.43 -3.78
N ARG A 90 11.17 -11.02 -4.84
CA ARG A 90 11.80 -12.35 -4.75
C ARG A 90 12.99 -12.33 -3.78
N LYS A 91 13.87 -11.33 -3.89
CA LYS A 91 15.04 -11.16 -3.02
C LYS A 91 14.61 -11.11 -1.56
N TYR A 92 13.73 -10.18 -1.19
CA TYR A 92 13.34 -9.95 0.20
C TYR A 92 12.54 -11.11 0.80
N VAL A 93 11.68 -11.78 0.01
CA VAL A 93 11.00 -13.00 0.47
C VAL A 93 12.02 -14.11 0.75
N MET A 94 13.00 -14.32 -0.13
CA MET A 94 14.03 -15.33 0.09
C MET A 94 14.92 -15.02 1.31
N GLU A 95 15.32 -13.76 1.48
CA GLU A 95 16.10 -13.30 2.64
C GLU A 95 15.34 -13.46 3.95
N SER A 96 14.04 -13.12 3.98
CA SER A 96 13.17 -13.35 5.14
C SER A 96 13.07 -14.85 5.46
N MET A 97 12.71 -15.67 4.47
CA MET A 97 12.52 -17.12 4.66
C MET A 97 13.80 -17.86 5.04
N ALA A 98 14.98 -17.36 4.66
CA ALA A 98 16.26 -17.95 5.05
C ALA A 98 16.48 -17.94 6.57
N ASN A 99 15.82 -17.03 7.29
CA ASN A 99 15.90 -16.92 8.75
C ASN A 99 14.82 -17.73 9.48
N TRP A 100 13.90 -18.38 8.75
CA TRP A 100 12.83 -19.16 9.37
C TRP A 100 13.35 -20.51 9.87
N SER A 101 12.87 -20.94 11.04
CA SER A 101 13.22 -22.24 11.62
C SER A 101 11.98 -23.11 11.79
N GLN A 102 12.14 -24.43 11.69
CA GLN A 102 11.03 -25.37 11.89
C GLN A 102 10.49 -25.40 13.33
N HIS A 103 11.26 -24.88 14.29
CA HIS A 103 10.96 -24.98 15.71
C HIS A 103 10.41 -23.69 16.33
N SER A 104 10.33 -22.60 15.55
CA SER A 104 9.83 -21.31 16.03
C SER A 104 8.61 -20.87 15.20
N PRO A 105 7.60 -20.27 15.83
CA PRO A 105 6.47 -19.70 15.10
C PRO A 105 6.96 -18.53 14.22
N VAL A 106 6.40 -18.44 13.01
CA VAL A 106 6.62 -17.32 12.09
C VAL A 106 5.40 -16.40 12.15
N TYR A 107 5.63 -15.14 12.52
CA TYR A 107 4.58 -14.12 12.56
C TYR A 107 4.41 -13.51 11.17
N ILE A 108 3.59 -14.16 10.35
CA ILE A 108 3.40 -13.83 8.93
C ILE A 108 3.08 -12.35 8.68
N GLN A 109 2.29 -11.71 9.55
CA GLN A 109 1.97 -10.29 9.41
C GLN A 109 3.21 -9.40 9.58
N ASP A 110 4.10 -9.72 10.54
CA ASP A 110 5.33 -8.97 10.78
C ASP A 110 6.34 -9.16 9.64
N GLU A 111 6.46 -10.39 9.13
CA GLU A 111 7.26 -10.69 7.93
C GLU A 111 6.73 -9.93 6.71
N ALA A 112 5.41 -9.95 6.48
CA ALA A 112 4.79 -9.25 5.38
C ALA A 112 4.95 -7.73 5.49
N LYS A 113 4.85 -7.16 6.70
CA LYS A 113 5.15 -5.74 6.98
C LYS A 113 6.58 -5.39 6.61
N HIS A 114 7.54 -6.22 7.02
CA HIS A 114 8.95 -5.98 6.75
C HIS A 114 9.25 -5.99 5.24
N ILE A 115 8.78 -7.02 4.54
CA ILE A 115 8.99 -7.20 3.09
C ILE A 115 8.30 -6.08 2.30
N ALA A 116 7.02 -5.80 2.60
CA ALA A 116 6.26 -4.77 1.88
C ALA A 116 6.88 -3.38 2.04
N PHE A 117 7.32 -3.04 3.26
CA PHE A 117 8.00 -1.77 3.52
C PHE A 117 9.30 -1.63 2.73
N GLN A 118 10.14 -2.67 2.69
CA GLN A 118 11.39 -2.67 1.92
C GLN A 118 11.14 -2.48 0.42
N VAL A 119 10.20 -3.24 -0.16
CA VAL A 119 9.83 -3.11 -1.58
C VAL A 119 9.35 -1.70 -1.90
N LEU A 120 8.48 -1.14 -1.06
CA LEU A 120 7.94 0.20 -1.27
C LEU A 120 9.01 1.27 -1.15
N VAL A 121 9.82 1.26 -0.09
CA VAL A 121 10.87 2.26 0.11
C VAL A 121 11.87 2.23 -1.03
N LYS A 122 12.27 1.04 -1.49
CA LYS A 122 13.16 0.92 -2.65
C LYS A 122 12.51 1.42 -3.93
N ALA A 123 11.23 1.11 -4.18
CA ALA A 123 10.51 1.61 -5.36
C ALA A 123 10.26 3.13 -5.33
N LEU A 124 10.19 3.73 -4.14
CA LEU A 124 9.91 5.15 -3.95
C LEU A 124 11.18 6.01 -3.99
N ILE A 125 12.26 5.57 -3.34
CA ILE A 125 13.46 6.39 -3.10
C ILE A 125 14.80 5.65 -3.32
N SER A 126 14.78 4.42 -3.86
CA SER A 126 15.97 3.58 -4.08
C SER A 126 16.81 3.28 -2.83
N LEU A 127 16.22 3.37 -1.64
CA LEU A 127 16.88 3.00 -0.40
C LEU A 127 16.76 1.48 -0.17
N ASP A 128 17.89 0.76 -0.13
CA ASP A 128 17.97 -0.70 -0.02
C ASP A 128 18.84 -1.10 1.18
N GLY A 129 18.21 -1.29 2.35
CA GLY A 129 18.87 -1.72 3.58
C GLY A 129 19.68 -0.64 4.31
N GLY A 130 20.41 -1.06 5.35
CA GLY A 130 21.31 -0.21 6.14
C GLY A 130 20.63 0.64 7.22
N ASP A 131 21.44 1.37 7.97
CA ASP A 131 21.02 2.16 9.14
C ASP A 131 19.98 3.24 8.78
N GLU A 132 20.07 3.80 7.58
CA GLU A 132 19.13 4.83 7.10
C GLU A 132 17.73 4.25 6.88
N LEU A 133 17.62 3.03 6.33
CA LEU A 133 16.33 2.36 6.17
C LEU A 133 15.70 2.05 7.53
N GLU A 134 16.49 1.53 8.48
CA GLU A 134 15.99 1.20 9.82
C GLU A 134 15.58 2.46 10.59
N LEU A 135 16.31 3.56 10.44
CA LEU A 135 15.94 4.86 10.99
C LEU A 135 14.63 5.38 10.38
N LEU A 136 14.49 5.30 9.05
CA LEU A 136 13.28 5.69 8.33
C LEU A 136 12.08 4.85 8.79
N LYS A 137 12.25 3.52 8.89
CA LYS A 137 11.22 2.58 9.39
C LYS A 137 10.78 2.93 10.80
N LYS A 138 11.71 3.23 11.70
CA LYS A 138 11.41 3.64 13.07
C LYS A 138 10.61 4.94 13.13
N HIS A 139 10.97 5.94 12.33
CA HIS A 139 10.20 7.17 12.24
C HIS A 139 8.83 6.95 11.60
N PHE A 140 8.75 6.10 10.59
CA PHE A 140 7.50 5.75 9.94
C PHE A 140 6.50 5.07 10.88
N GLN A 141 6.94 4.15 11.72
CA GLN A 141 6.08 3.53 12.76
C GLN A 141 5.51 4.57 13.74
N GLN A 142 6.33 5.55 14.15
CA GLN A 142 5.86 6.65 15.00
C GLN A 142 4.88 7.57 14.26
N PHE A 143 5.08 7.78 12.96
CA PHE A 143 4.20 8.55 12.10
C PHE A 143 2.84 7.87 11.92
N ILE A 144 2.78 6.60 11.51
CA ILE A 144 1.52 5.87 11.26
C ILE A 144 0.62 5.84 12.50
N ALA A 145 1.20 5.68 13.69
CA ALA A 145 0.44 5.67 14.94
C ALA A 145 -0.35 6.97 15.20
N GLY A 146 -0.07 8.05 14.47
CA GLY A 146 -0.80 9.33 14.54
C GLY A 146 -2.03 9.42 13.64
N LEU A 147 -2.17 8.59 12.60
CA LEU A 147 -3.23 8.71 11.58
C LEU A 147 -4.63 8.69 12.21
N MET A 148 -4.86 7.79 13.16
CA MET A 148 -6.14 7.61 13.86
C MET A 148 -6.10 8.06 15.34
N SER A 149 -5.16 8.95 15.67
CA SER A 149 -5.03 9.48 17.04
C SER A 149 -6.04 10.60 17.34
N LEU A 150 -6.18 10.96 18.62
CA LEU A 150 -6.97 12.14 19.00
C LEU A 150 -6.32 13.42 18.44
N PRO A 151 -7.11 14.40 17.96
CA PRO A 151 -6.61 15.61 17.31
C PRO A 151 -6.13 16.67 18.32
N PHE A 152 -5.22 16.27 19.21
CA PHE A 152 -4.62 17.16 20.22
C PHE A 152 -3.11 17.22 19.99
N ASN A 153 -2.60 18.40 19.66
CA ASN A 153 -1.20 18.62 19.30
C ASN A 153 -0.44 19.34 20.44
N PHE A 154 -0.14 18.60 21.50
CA PHE A 154 0.66 19.09 22.62
C PHE A 154 1.82 18.12 22.92
N PRO A 155 2.96 18.59 23.45
CA PRO A 155 4.07 17.70 23.83
C PRO A 155 3.59 16.52 24.69
N GLY A 156 3.96 15.30 24.30
CA GLY A 156 3.53 14.06 24.97
C GLY A 156 2.28 13.38 24.38
N THR A 157 1.53 14.06 23.51
CA THR A 157 0.43 13.44 22.75
C THR A 157 0.94 12.58 21.59
N GLN A 158 0.09 11.66 21.10
CA GLN A 158 0.42 10.82 19.96
C GLN A 158 0.58 11.64 18.67
N LEU A 159 -0.37 12.56 18.38
CA LEU A 159 -0.31 13.42 17.21
C LEU A 159 0.98 14.27 17.19
N TYR A 160 1.38 14.86 18.32
CA TYR A 160 2.62 15.60 18.42
C TYR A 160 3.84 14.72 18.08
N ARG A 161 3.94 13.51 18.65
CA ARG A 161 5.05 12.58 18.35
C ARG A 161 5.09 12.20 16.87
N SER A 162 3.94 11.92 16.27
CA SER A 162 3.83 11.57 14.85
C SER A 162 4.20 12.74 13.93
N LEU A 163 3.85 13.97 14.29
CA LEU A 163 4.29 15.17 13.56
C LEU A 163 5.82 15.36 13.67
N GLN A 164 6.42 15.12 14.84
CA GLN A 164 7.89 15.16 14.96
C GLN A 164 8.56 14.05 14.15
N ALA A 165 7.95 12.87 14.10
CA ALA A 165 8.45 11.77 13.29
C ALA A 165 8.38 12.11 11.79
N LYS A 166 7.26 12.66 11.31
CA LYS A 166 7.11 13.16 9.93
C LYS A 166 8.23 14.15 9.59
N LYS A 167 8.50 15.14 10.46
CA LYS A 167 9.59 16.12 10.24
C LYS A 167 10.96 15.47 10.09
N LYS A 168 11.24 14.38 10.83
CA LYS A 168 12.50 13.63 10.70
C LYS A 168 12.55 12.84 9.39
N MET A 169 11.43 12.23 8.99
CA MET A 169 11.33 11.54 7.71
C MET A 169 11.53 12.48 6.53
N VAL A 170 10.91 13.67 6.56
CA VAL A 170 11.08 14.70 5.53
C VAL A 170 12.55 15.04 5.36
N LYS A 171 13.29 15.28 6.45
CA LYS A 171 14.74 15.56 6.37
C LYS A 171 15.56 14.45 5.70
N VAL A 172 15.24 13.18 5.95
CA VAL A 172 15.91 12.04 5.31
C VAL A 172 15.63 12.05 3.81
N ILE A 173 14.35 12.20 3.44
CA ILE A 173 13.92 12.19 2.04
C ILE A 173 14.42 13.41 1.28
N ASP A 174 14.48 14.58 1.91
CA ASP A 174 15.05 15.80 1.33
C ASP A 174 16.51 15.59 0.94
N GLY A 175 17.31 14.94 1.80
CA GLY A 175 18.69 14.59 1.47
C GLY A 175 18.80 13.75 0.20
N ILE A 176 17.89 12.79 0.02
CA ILE A 176 17.80 11.94 -1.16
C ILE A 176 17.36 12.75 -2.39
N ILE A 177 16.36 13.63 -2.25
CA ILE A 177 15.88 14.51 -3.32
C ILE A 177 17.02 15.44 -3.80
N GLN A 178 17.74 16.07 -2.88
CA GLN A 178 18.86 16.95 -3.23
C GLN A 178 19.98 16.19 -3.94
N ALA A 179 20.33 14.98 -3.49
CA ALA A 179 21.31 14.15 -4.17
C ALA A 179 20.87 13.80 -5.60
N LYS A 180 19.59 13.49 -5.80
CA LYS A 180 19.01 13.20 -7.12
C LYS A 180 19.00 14.42 -8.06
N ARG A 181 18.71 15.62 -7.54
CA ARG A 181 18.81 16.87 -8.31
C ARG A 181 20.25 17.21 -8.70
N GLY A 182 21.22 16.91 -7.84
CA GLY A 182 22.64 17.18 -8.08
C GLY A 182 23.28 16.31 -9.17
N ILE A 183 22.80 15.08 -9.38
CA ILE A 183 23.34 14.12 -10.36
C ILE A 183 22.71 14.35 -11.76
N TRP A 184 22.45 15.61 -12.13
CA TRP A 184 21.67 15.98 -13.31
C TRP A 184 22.25 15.42 -14.61
N SER A 185 21.77 14.25 -15.03
CA SER A 185 21.94 13.71 -16.37
C SER A 185 20.54 13.56 -16.95
N SER A 186 20.18 14.43 -17.89
CA SER A 186 18.84 14.47 -18.51
C SER A 186 18.49 13.21 -19.30
N ASP A 187 19.41 12.26 -19.43
CA ASP A 187 19.30 11.07 -20.28
C ASP A 187 19.12 9.75 -19.51
N GLY A 188 19.13 9.80 -18.17
CA GLY A 188 18.91 8.61 -17.35
C GLY A 188 17.42 8.26 -17.22
N ALA A 189 17.04 7.01 -17.49
CA ALA A 189 15.72 6.49 -17.13
C ALA A 189 15.48 6.61 -15.62
N ALA A 190 14.26 6.98 -15.20
CA ALA A 190 13.88 7.02 -13.79
C ALA A 190 13.95 5.62 -13.17
N LYS A 191 14.54 5.51 -11.97
CA LYS A 191 14.71 4.25 -11.24
C LYS A 191 13.70 4.09 -10.11
N ASP A 192 13.16 5.20 -9.62
CA ASP A 192 12.17 5.23 -8.55
C ASP A 192 11.19 6.40 -8.73
N VAL A 193 10.18 6.45 -7.86
CA VAL A 193 9.16 7.52 -7.90
C VAL A 193 9.78 8.90 -7.64
N ALA A 194 10.77 9.00 -6.75
CA ALA A 194 11.44 10.27 -6.48
C ALA A 194 12.12 10.84 -7.74
N ASP A 195 12.78 10.02 -8.56
CA ASP A 195 13.34 10.45 -9.85
C ASP A 195 12.27 11.01 -10.77
N VAL A 196 11.09 10.38 -10.82
CA VAL A 196 9.98 10.83 -11.68
C VAL A 196 9.45 12.18 -11.23
N LEU A 197 9.26 12.36 -9.92
CA LEU A 197 8.73 13.60 -9.36
C LEU A 197 9.75 14.74 -9.45
N VAL A 198 11.03 14.46 -9.23
CA VAL A 198 12.12 15.46 -9.32
C VAL A 198 12.37 15.93 -10.75
N LYS A 199 12.20 15.05 -11.75
CA LYS A 199 12.34 15.39 -13.18
C LYS A 199 11.13 16.10 -13.77
N ASP A 200 10.06 16.28 -13.00
CA ASP A 200 8.93 17.05 -13.45
C ASP A 200 9.34 18.50 -13.70
N THR A 201 9.00 19.02 -14.88
CA THR A 201 9.38 20.39 -15.29
C THR A 201 8.34 21.42 -14.87
N SER A 202 7.24 21.03 -14.22
CA SER A 202 6.33 22.02 -13.65
C SER A 202 6.98 22.56 -12.37
N GLU A 203 7.02 23.88 -12.22
CA GLU A 203 7.47 24.52 -10.98
C GLU A 203 6.48 24.28 -9.82
N GLU A 204 5.42 23.48 -10.03
CA GLU A 204 4.39 23.16 -9.04
C GLU A 204 4.85 22.12 -8.01
N LEU A 205 5.86 21.27 -8.33
CA LEU A 205 6.36 20.23 -7.44
C LEU A 205 7.58 20.69 -6.64
N THR A 206 7.32 21.33 -5.49
CA THR A 206 8.38 21.68 -4.53
C THR A 206 8.97 20.45 -3.85
N ASP A 207 10.20 20.56 -3.35
CA ASP A 207 10.86 19.45 -2.66
C ASP A 207 10.09 19.00 -1.41
N ASP A 208 9.56 19.95 -0.63
CA ASP A 208 8.68 19.64 0.51
C ASP A 208 7.46 18.81 0.08
N LEU A 209 6.83 19.19 -1.03
CA LEU A 209 5.67 18.48 -1.55
C LEU A 209 6.06 17.07 -2.02
N ILE A 210 7.18 16.92 -2.72
CA ILE A 210 7.69 15.61 -3.14
C ILE A 210 7.96 14.73 -1.92
N ALA A 211 8.66 15.26 -0.90
CA ALA A 211 9.00 14.53 0.31
C ALA A 211 7.75 14.09 1.09
N GLU A 212 6.78 14.98 1.28
CA GLU A 212 5.52 14.64 1.96
C GLU A 212 4.73 13.56 1.18
N ASN A 213 4.65 13.67 -0.15
CA ASN A 213 3.94 12.68 -0.96
C ASN A 213 4.66 11.32 -0.99
N LEU A 214 6.00 11.28 -0.97
CA LEU A 214 6.75 10.05 -0.85
C LEU A 214 6.48 9.35 0.49
N ILE A 215 6.35 10.10 1.59
CA ILE A 215 5.96 9.55 2.91
C ILE A 215 4.55 8.95 2.84
N ASP A 216 3.59 9.67 2.26
CA ASP A 216 2.21 9.20 2.15
C ASP A 216 2.11 7.91 1.34
N LEU A 217 2.95 7.75 0.30
CA LEU A 217 3.02 6.53 -0.52
C LEU A 217 3.64 5.32 0.20
N MET A 218 4.30 5.52 1.35
CA MET A 218 4.79 4.41 2.19
C MET A 218 3.65 3.79 3.03
N ILE A 219 2.56 4.53 3.30
CA ILE A 219 1.44 4.11 4.17
C ILE A 219 0.89 2.70 3.84
N PRO A 220 0.63 2.34 2.56
CA PRO A 220 0.11 1.02 2.23
C PRO A 220 1.01 -0.15 2.67
N GLY A 221 2.30 0.09 2.87
CA GLY A 221 3.28 -0.90 3.33
C GLY A 221 3.14 -1.31 4.78
N GLU A 222 2.44 -0.52 5.60
CA GLU A 222 2.30 -0.79 7.03
C GLU A 222 1.16 -1.77 7.32
N ASP A 223 -0.01 -1.57 6.71
CA ASP A 223 -1.21 -2.31 7.08
C ASP A 223 -1.93 -2.98 5.91
N SER A 224 -2.22 -2.28 4.81
CA SER A 224 -3.10 -2.82 3.76
C SER A 224 -2.48 -4.00 3.00
N VAL A 225 -1.25 -3.87 2.51
CA VAL A 225 -0.55 -4.95 1.80
C VAL A 225 -0.20 -6.11 2.74
N PRO A 226 0.37 -5.89 3.94
CA PRO A 226 0.66 -6.98 4.87
C PRO A 226 -0.58 -7.73 5.34
N LEU A 227 -1.70 -7.04 5.60
CA LEU A 227 -2.96 -7.67 5.95
C LEU A 227 -3.48 -8.54 4.81
N LEU A 228 -3.41 -8.06 3.57
CA LEU A 228 -3.80 -8.83 2.40
C LEU A 228 -2.99 -10.12 2.27
N ILE A 229 -1.66 -10.04 2.41
CA ILE A 229 -0.78 -11.22 2.39
C ILE A 229 -1.14 -12.19 3.52
N THR A 230 -1.36 -11.67 4.73
CA THR A 230 -1.74 -12.47 5.90
C THR A 230 -3.07 -13.20 5.69
N LEU A 231 -4.08 -12.51 5.16
CA LEU A 231 -5.39 -13.09 4.86
C LEU A 231 -5.31 -14.12 3.74
N ALA A 232 -4.54 -13.86 2.68
CA ALA A 232 -4.32 -14.83 1.61
C ALA A 232 -3.72 -16.14 2.17
N ILE A 233 -2.67 -16.04 3.01
CA ILE A 233 -2.07 -17.21 3.66
C ILE A 233 -3.06 -17.91 4.58
N LYS A 234 -3.85 -17.16 5.37
CA LYS A 234 -4.87 -17.75 6.25
C LYS A 234 -5.91 -18.54 5.46
N TYR A 235 -6.50 -17.94 4.42
CA TYR A 235 -7.55 -18.59 3.64
C TYR A 235 -7.05 -19.76 2.81
N LEU A 236 -5.85 -19.66 2.23
CA LEU A 236 -5.19 -20.80 1.58
C LEU A 236 -4.96 -21.93 2.58
N SER A 237 -4.49 -21.63 3.80
CA SER A 237 -4.22 -22.65 4.83
C SER A 237 -5.49 -23.35 5.32
N ASP A 238 -6.63 -22.65 5.34
CA ASP A 238 -7.92 -23.20 5.75
C ASP A 238 -8.62 -24.00 4.64
N SER A 239 -8.14 -23.90 3.39
CA SER A 239 -8.73 -24.55 2.21
C SER A 239 -7.73 -25.47 1.51
N PRO A 240 -7.63 -26.75 1.95
CA PRO A 240 -6.72 -27.71 1.32
C PRO A 240 -6.88 -27.87 -0.21
N PRO A 241 -8.11 -27.85 -0.78
CA PRO A 241 -8.27 -27.89 -2.24
C PRO A 241 -7.67 -26.66 -2.94
N ALA A 242 -7.90 -25.46 -2.40
CA ALA A 242 -7.34 -24.21 -2.95
C ALA A 242 -5.82 -24.21 -2.86
N LEU A 243 -5.26 -24.58 -1.70
CA LEU A 243 -3.81 -24.69 -1.51
C LEU A 243 -3.18 -25.69 -2.48
N LYS A 244 -3.82 -26.84 -2.72
CA LYS A 244 -3.32 -27.84 -3.69
C LYS A 244 -3.30 -27.27 -5.12
N GLN A 245 -4.37 -26.59 -5.53
CA GLN A 245 -4.46 -25.97 -6.86
C GLN A 245 -3.43 -24.85 -7.03
N PHE A 246 -3.31 -23.96 -6.05
CA PHE A 246 -2.30 -22.91 -5.98
C PHE A 246 -0.88 -23.48 -6.10
N THR A 247 -0.61 -24.55 -5.34
CA THR A 247 0.70 -25.21 -5.33
C THR A 247 1.03 -25.83 -6.68
N GLU A 248 0.10 -26.57 -7.30
CA GLU A 248 0.33 -27.20 -8.60
C GLU A 248 0.56 -26.15 -9.69
N GLU A 249 -0.23 -25.08 -9.73
CA GLU A 249 -0.08 -23.98 -10.69
C GLU A 249 1.32 -23.34 -10.59
N ASN A 250 1.77 -23.00 -9.37
CA ASN A 250 3.06 -22.37 -9.15
C ASN A 250 4.24 -23.33 -9.38
N LEU A 251 4.12 -24.62 -9.05
CA LEU A 251 5.15 -25.62 -9.33
C LEU A 251 5.31 -25.89 -10.83
N GLN A 252 4.22 -25.87 -11.59
CA GLN A 252 4.29 -25.97 -13.05
C GLN A 252 5.07 -24.80 -13.65
N LEU A 253 4.76 -23.57 -13.24
CA LEU A 253 5.51 -22.39 -13.69
C LEU A 253 6.99 -22.50 -13.31
N LYS A 254 7.30 -22.90 -12.07
CA LYS A 254 8.68 -23.10 -11.61
C LYS A 254 9.43 -24.11 -12.49
N ARG A 255 8.84 -25.27 -12.79
CA ARG A 255 9.45 -26.30 -13.66
C ARG A 255 9.71 -25.78 -15.08
N VAL A 256 8.81 -24.96 -15.63
CA VAL A 256 9.00 -24.36 -16.96
C VAL A 256 10.18 -23.40 -16.93
N LYS A 257 10.27 -22.54 -15.92
CA LYS A 257 11.36 -21.57 -15.78
C LYS A 257 12.72 -22.21 -15.55
N GLU A 258 12.77 -23.26 -14.75
CA GLU A 258 13.99 -24.05 -14.54
C GLU A 258 14.49 -24.68 -15.84
N LYS A 259 13.60 -25.23 -16.68
CA LYS A 259 13.97 -25.79 -17.99
C LYS A 259 14.50 -24.76 -18.97
N LEU A 260 13.95 -23.53 -18.91
CA LEU A 260 14.37 -22.43 -19.77
C LEU A 260 15.62 -21.70 -19.24
N GLY A 261 16.01 -21.93 -17.99
CA GLY A 261 17.10 -21.20 -17.33
C GLY A 261 16.78 -19.72 -17.11
N GLU A 262 15.50 -19.36 -17.07
CA GLU A 262 15.04 -17.97 -16.98
C GLU A 262 14.57 -17.59 -15.58
N PRO A 263 14.81 -16.35 -15.12
CA PRO A 263 14.19 -15.84 -13.90
C PRO A 263 12.68 -15.65 -14.06
N LEU A 264 11.98 -15.51 -12.93
CA LEU A 264 10.58 -15.09 -12.91
C LEU A 264 10.48 -13.64 -13.37
N SER A 265 9.52 -13.38 -14.26
CA SER A 265 9.18 -12.07 -14.77
C SER A 265 7.78 -11.65 -14.31
N TRP A 266 7.47 -10.36 -14.43
CA TRP A 266 6.16 -9.81 -14.12
C TRP A 266 5.01 -10.52 -14.87
N ASN A 267 5.24 -10.90 -16.13
CA ASN A 267 4.20 -11.53 -16.96
C ASN A 267 3.90 -12.97 -16.54
N ASP A 268 4.87 -13.67 -15.95
CA ASP A 268 4.66 -15.02 -15.45
C ASP A 268 3.64 -15.01 -14.32
N TYR A 269 3.75 -14.06 -13.40
CA TYR A 269 2.77 -13.86 -12.33
C TYR A 269 1.37 -13.56 -12.88
N LEU A 270 1.26 -12.69 -13.88
CA LEU A 270 -0.04 -12.37 -14.49
C LEU A 270 -0.68 -13.57 -15.22
N SER A 271 0.11 -14.56 -15.60
CA SER A 271 -0.38 -15.77 -16.29
C SER A 271 -1.01 -16.80 -15.35
N LEU A 272 -0.76 -16.71 -14.04
CA LEU A 272 -1.24 -17.63 -13.00
C LEU A 272 -2.73 -17.40 -12.73
N ARG A 273 -3.62 -18.06 -13.48
CA ARG A 273 -5.08 -17.85 -13.46
C ARG A 273 -5.68 -18.01 -12.08
N PHE A 274 -5.38 -19.10 -11.37
CA PHE A 274 -5.92 -19.36 -10.03
C PHE A 274 -5.42 -18.31 -9.04
N THR A 275 -4.13 -18.03 -9.07
CA THR A 275 -3.51 -16.98 -8.25
C THR A 275 -4.13 -15.60 -8.51
N GLN A 276 -4.50 -15.26 -9.75
CA GLN A 276 -5.19 -14.01 -10.06
C GLN A 276 -6.64 -13.99 -9.54
N THR A 277 -7.34 -15.12 -9.53
CA THR A 277 -8.72 -15.21 -8.99
C THR A 277 -8.77 -14.98 -7.47
N GLU A 278 -7.75 -15.39 -6.71
CA GLU A 278 -7.71 -15.12 -5.26
C GLU A 278 -7.61 -13.63 -4.90
N LYS A 279 -7.08 -12.78 -5.80
CA LYS A 279 -7.16 -11.32 -5.63
C LYS A 279 -8.60 -10.81 -5.56
N GLU A 280 -9.50 -11.45 -6.31
CA GLU A 280 -10.92 -11.11 -6.29
C GLU A 280 -11.58 -11.61 -5.00
N ILE A 281 -11.12 -12.73 -4.44
CA ILE A 281 -11.66 -13.31 -3.21
C ILE A 281 -11.33 -12.46 -1.97
N SER A 282 -10.15 -11.83 -1.91
CA SER A 282 -9.87 -10.84 -0.84
C SER A 282 -10.72 -9.56 -0.95
N ASN A 283 -11.26 -9.26 -2.13
CA ASN A 283 -12.18 -8.14 -2.38
C ASN A 283 -13.67 -8.53 -2.32
N CYS A 284 -14.00 -9.82 -2.35
CA CYS A 284 -15.37 -10.32 -2.42
C CYS A 284 -15.75 -11.08 -1.15
N ASN A 285 -16.54 -10.42 -0.30
CA ASN A 285 -17.51 -11.00 0.64
C ASN A 285 -16.99 -12.05 1.66
N PHE A 286 -16.76 -11.55 2.87
CA PHE A 286 -16.80 -12.28 4.16
C PHE A 286 -18.13 -13.01 4.45
N THR A 287 -19.02 -13.18 3.48
CA THR A 287 -20.32 -13.86 3.62
C THR A 287 -20.50 -15.08 2.72
N HIS A 288 -19.65 -15.29 1.69
CA HIS A 288 -19.86 -16.38 0.74
C HIS A 288 -19.22 -17.72 1.11
N LEU A 289 -18.40 -17.78 2.15
CA LEU A 289 -17.88 -19.06 2.66
C LEU A 289 -18.84 -19.81 3.59
N GLU A 290 -19.95 -19.19 4.03
CA GLU A 290 -21.02 -19.89 4.76
C GLU A 290 -22.08 -20.53 3.83
N GLY A 291 -22.07 -20.22 2.52
CA GLY A 291 -23.10 -20.64 1.57
C GLY A 291 -22.84 -21.95 0.82
N ALA A 292 -21.63 -22.52 0.90
CA ALA A 292 -21.28 -23.74 0.17
C ALA A 292 -21.39 -25.01 1.04
N LYS A 293 -22.51 -25.17 1.76
CA LYS A 293 -22.92 -26.45 2.36
C LYS A 293 -24.44 -26.62 2.25
N ALA A 294 -24.90 -26.98 1.08
CA ALA A 294 -26.13 -27.74 0.90
C ALA A 294 -26.13 -28.41 -0.49
N LEU A 295 -25.46 -29.56 -0.61
CA LEU A 295 -25.86 -30.56 -1.59
C LEU A 295 -26.45 -31.74 -0.81
N PRO A 296 -27.62 -32.26 -1.25
CA PRO A 296 -28.45 -33.15 -0.45
C PRO A 296 -27.82 -34.52 -0.31
N ARG A 297 -27.90 -35.08 0.91
CA ARG A 297 -27.67 -36.50 1.14
C ARG A 297 -28.76 -37.29 0.42
N ALA A 298 -28.34 -38.18 -0.47
CA ALA A 298 -29.02 -39.42 -0.82
C ALA A 298 -27.96 -40.53 -0.81
#